data_AF-X1D489-F1
#
_entry.id   AF-X1D489-F1
#
_cell.length_a   1.000
_cell.length_b   1.000
_cell.length_c   1.000
_cell.angle_alpha   90.00
_cell.angle_beta   90.00
_cell.angle_gamma   90.00
#
_symmetry.space_group_name_H-M   'P 1'
#
loop_
_entity.id
_entity.type
_entity.pdbx_description
1 polymer ?
#
loop_
_entity_poly.entity_id
_entity_poly.type
_entity_poly.pdbx_seq_one_letter_code
_entity_poly.pdbx_strand_id
1 'polypeptide(L)'
;MSEYELRGFTEFLVAQVERTYWDYALARRQIEIVEESLKVARQQLNVTKELIAVGRLAKAELAAVQAEVAAQEQALIEARANKESIRLQLLRLLNPAGPGIWQREVDLIHQPTLPEIKLEDVELHVAVSMRMRPILNEARLEILSGDLEVVKTQNGLLLLMDLFITLGKSGYANSFGGSIGNINEDSYDALAGVRFNYPIFNRDAKALHRRALLSREQAQKALENLSQLVEVDVRT
;
A
#
# COMPACT_ATOMS: atom_id res chain seq x y z
N MET A 1 -6.99 -8.33 6.61
CA MET A 1 -7.09 -7.09 5.82
C MET A 1 -8.43 -6.46 6.16
N SER A 2 -8.41 -5.28 6.76
CA SER A 2 -9.64 -4.55 7.06
C SER A 2 -10.26 -3.98 5.77
N GLU A 3 -11.51 -3.52 5.85
CA GLU A 3 -12.16 -2.80 4.75
C GLU A 3 -11.41 -1.49 4.41
N TYR A 4 -10.88 -0.79 5.41
CA TYR A 4 -10.15 0.47 5.20
C TYR A 4 -8.78 0.25 4.59
N GLU A 5 -8.06 -0.82 4.94
CA GLU A 5 -6.80 -1.19 4.28
C GLU A 5 -7.03 -1.49 2.79
N LEU A 6 -8.07 -2.27 2.46
CA LEU A 6 -8.41 -2.59 1.07
C LEU A 6 -8.78 -1.34 0.27
N ARG A 7 -9.60 -0.46 0.88
CA ARG A 7 -10.01 0.79 0.27
C ARG A 7 -8.80 1.70 0.03
N GLY A 8 -7.93 1.87 1.02
CA GLY A 8 -6.70 2.66 0.89
C GLY A 8 -5.78 2.12 -0.20
N PHE A 9 -5.62 0.80 -0.28
CA PHE A 9 -4.85 0.17 -1.36
C PHE A 9 -5.46 0.43 -2.74
N THR A 10 -6.77 0.36 -2.86
CA THR A 10 -7.48 0.57 -4.14
C THR A 10 -7.40 2.04 -4.57
N GLU A 11 -7.63 2.98 -3.66
CA GLU A 11 -7.46 4.43 -3.91
C GLU A 11 -6.02 4.75 -4.33
N PHE A 12 -5.02 4.16 -3.67
CA PHE A 12 -3.62 4.30 -4.04
C PHE A 12 -3.32 3.73 -5.43
N LEU A 13 -3.83 2.54 -5.74
CA LEU A 13 -3.61 1.90 -7.05
C LEU A 13 -4.22 2.73 -8.18
N VAL A 14 -5.44 3.24 -8.01
CA VAL A 14 -6.08 4.12 -9.00
C VAL A 14 -5.24 5.38 -9.21
N ALA A 15 -4.86 6.07 -8.14
CA ALA A 15 -4.02 7.27 -8.23
C ALA A 15 -2.66 7.00 -8.89
N GLN A 16 -2.07 5.84 -8.62
CA GLN A 16 -0.81 5.42 -9.24
C GLN A 16 -0.99 5.17 -10.75
N VAL A 17 -2.05 4.48 -11.16
CA VAL A 17 -2.38 4.26 -12.58
C VAL A 17 -2.61 5.58 -13.30
N GLU A 18 -3.39 6.50 -12.70
CA GLU A 18 -3.65 7.82 -13.26
C GLU A 18 -2.37 8.64 -13.43
N ARG A 19 -1.50 8.67 -12.42
CA ARG A 19 -0.22 9.37 -12.50
C ARG A 19 0.67 8.79 -13.60
N THR A 20 0.84 7.47 -13.64
CA THR A 20 1.66 6.82 -14.65
C THR A 20 1.08 7.02 -16.07
N TYR A 21 -0.24 7.10 -16.21
CA TYR A 21 -0.88 7.46 -17.48
C TYR A 21 -0.49 8.88 -17.92
N TRP A 22 -0.55 9.86 -17.02
CA TRP A 22 -0.15 11.24 -17.32
C TRP A 22 1.35 11.36 -17.60
N ASP A 23 2.19 10.63 -16.87
CA ASP A 23 3.64 10.55 -17.10
C ASP A 23 3.95 9.98 -18.49
N TYR A 24 3.19 8.97 -18.93
CA TYR A 24 3.32 8.39 -20.27
C TYR A 24 2.95 9.40 -21.37
N ALA A 25 1.84 10.12 -21.17
CA ALA A 25 1.41 11.18 -22.08
C ALA A 25 2.45 12.31 -22.17
N LEU A 26 3.01 12.72 -21.04
CA LEU A 26 4.09 13.72 -20.96
C LEU A 26 5.35 13.22 -21.68
N ALA A 27 5.78 11.98 -21.44
CA ALA A 27 6.97 11.41 -22.08
C ALA A 27 6.84 11.34 -23.61
N ARG A 28 5.63 11.03 -24.12
CA ARG A 28 5.34 11.10 -25.56
C ARG A 28 5.49 12.52 -26.09
N ARG A 29 4.94 13.52 -25.40
CA ARG A 29 5.06 14.92 -25.81
C ARG A 29 6.51 15.42 -25.75
N GLN A 30 7.28 14.97 -24.78
CA GLN A 30 8.70 15.32 -24.66
C GLN A 30 9.51 14.82 -25.87
N ILE A 31 9.22 13.61 -26.37
CA ILE A 31 9.87 13.10 -27.59
C ILE A 31 9.58 14.02 -28.77
N GLU A 32 8.31 14.42 -28.98
CA GLU A 32 7.93 15.33 -30.07
C GLU A 32 8.69 16.67 -30.00
N ILE A 33 8.86 17.22 -28.79
CA ILE A 33 9.62 18.47 -28.57
C ILE A 33 11.10 18.30 -28.91
N VAL A 34 11.71 17.20 -28.46
CA VAL A 34 13.14 16.93 -28.72
C VAL A 34 13.39 16.60 -30.19
N GLU A 35 12.46 15.91 -30.86
CA GLU A 35 12.55 15.64 -32.30
C GLU A 35 12.52 16.94 -33.13
N GLU A 36 11.62 17.88 -32.81
CA GLU A 36 11.61 19.18 -33.49
C GLU A 36 12.86 20.01 -33.15
N SER A 37 13.37 19.94 -31.91
CA SER A 37 14.62 20.61 -31.51
C SER A 37 15.83 20.06 -32.27
N LEU A 38 15.93 18.74 -32.41
CA LEU A 38 16.97 18.08 -33.20
C LEU A 38 16.91 18.47 -34.68
N LYS A 39 15.70 18.58 -35.24
CA LYS A 39 15.49 19.02 -36.62
C LYS A 39 16.00 20.45 -36.84
N VAL A 40 15.72 21.36 -35.91
CA VAL A 40 16.24 22.74 -35.94
C VAL A 40 17.77 22.74 -35.83
N ALA A 41 18.35 21.96 -34.90
CA ALA A 41 19.81 21.88 -34.74
C ALA A 41 20.51 21.34 -36.01
N ARG A 42 19.93 20.33 -36.66
CA ARG A 42 20.43 19.80 -37.94
C ARG A 42 20.35 20.82 -39.07
N GLN A 43 19.29 21.62 -39.13
CA GLN A 43 19.18 22.72 -40.08
C GLN A 43 20.27 23.77 -39.84
N GLN A 44 20.51 24.14 -38.58
CA GLN A 44 21.57 25.07 -38.19
C GLN A 44 22.96 24.55 -38.60
N LEU A 45 23.20 23.24 -38.44
CA LEU A 45 24.44 22.61 -38.89
C LEU A 45 24.65 22.75 -40.40
N ASN A 46 23.59 22.55 -41.19
CA ASN A 46 23.68 22.68 -42.65
C ASN A 46 23.97 24.13 -43.07
N VAL A 47 23.25 25.11 -42.50
CA VAL A 47 23.51 26.54 -42.75
C VAL A 47 24.94 26.93 -42.36
N THR A 48 25.42 26.45 -41.21
CA THR A 48 26.78 26.74 -40.74
C THR A 48 27.84 26.19 -41.70
N LYS A 49 27.65 24.96 -42.21
CA LYS A 49 28.54 24.35 -43.21
C LYS A 49 28.60 25.17 -44.50
N GLU A 50 27.46 25.63 -44.99
CA GLU A 50 27.39 26.48 -46.19
C GLU A 50 28.11 27.82 -45.99
N LEU A 51 27.88 28.49 -44.85
CA LEU A 51 28.53 29.75 -44.51
C LEU A 51 30.06 29.61 -44.39
N ILE A 52 30.55 28.49 -43.85
CA ILE A 52 31.99 28.19 -43.80
C ILE A 52 32.52 27.96 -45.23
N ALA A 53 31.79 27.25 -46.09
CA ALA A 53 32.20 26.96 -47.46
C ALA A 53 32.38 28.25 -48.30
N VAL A 54 31.54 29.26 -48.07
CA VAL A 54 31.65 30.59 -48.70
C VAL A 54 32.54 31.57 -47.91
N GLY A 55 33.24 31.11 -46.85
CA GLY A 55 34.20 31.91 -46.08
C GLY A 55 33.58 32.96 -45.14
N ARG A 56 32.28 32.88 -44.83
CA ARG A 56 31.58 33.82 -43.95
C ARG A 56 31.63 33.47 -42.46
N LEU A 57 32.02 32.23 -42.12
CA LEU A 57 32.21 31.77 -40.75
C LEU A 57 33.53 31.01 -40.58
N ALA A 58 34.08 31.02 -39.36
CA ALA A 58 35.30 30.30 -39.03
C ALA A 58 35.03 28.79 -38.90
N LYS A 59 35.99 27.95 -39.32
CA LYS A 59 35.88 26.48 -39.21
C LYS A 59 35.70 25.98 -37.77
N ALA A 60 36.20 26.74 -36.79
CA ALA A 60 36.05 26.41 -35.37
C ALA A 60 34.59 26.38 -34.90
N GLU A 61 33.71 27.18 -35.52
CA GLU A 61 32.27 27.22 -35.21
C GLU A 61 31.56 25.90 -35.51
N LEU A 62 32.10 25.09 -36.44
CA LEU A 62 31.50 23.80 -36.80
C LEU A 62 31.46 22.83 -35.61
N ALA A 63 32.50 22.85 -34.76
CA ALA A 63 32.59 21.93 -33.62
C ALA A 63 31.48 22.20 -32.59
N ALA A 64 31.18 23.48 -32.32
CA ALA A 64 30.11 23.86 -31.39
C ALA A 64 28.74 23.41 -31.90
N VAL A 65 28.44 23.61 -33.19
CA VAL A 65 27.16 23.20 -33.77
C VAL A 65 27.04 21.67 -33.88
N GLN A 66 28.14 20.97 -34.14
CA GLN A 66 28.17 19.50 -34.11
C GLN A 66 27.92 18.95 -32.69
N ALA A 67 28.49 19.59 -31.67
CA ALA A 67 28.25 19.23 -30.28
C ALA A 67 26.78 19.43 -29.90
N GLU A 68 26.15 20.50 -30.36
CA GLU A 68 24.71 20.73 -30.14
C GLU A 68 23.85 19.64 -30.80
N VAL A 69 24.11 19.28 -32.05
CA VAL A 69 23.39 18.17 -32.71
C VAL A 69 23.56 16.86 -31.94
N ALA A 70 24.79 16.55 -31.51
CA ALA A 70 25.05 15.34 -30.72
C ALA A 70 24.31 15.35 -29.37
N ALA A 71 24.24 16.50 -28.69
CA ALA A 71 23.48 16.65 -27.46
C ALA A 71 21.97 16.41 -27.67
N GLN A 72 21.40 16.94 -28.76
CA GLN A 72 20.00 16.71 -29.11
C GLN A 72 19.71 15.24 -29.50
N GLU A 73 20.65 14.56 -30.17
CA GLU A 73 20.54 13.12 -30.46
C GLU A 73 20.56 12.28 -29.17
N GLN A 74 21.44 12.62 -28.22
CA GLN A 74 21.46 11.99 -26.90
C GLN A 74 20.14 12.22 -26.15
N ALA A 75 19.65 13.46 -26.12
CA ALA A 75 18.38 13.79 -25.47
C ALA A 75 17.20 12.99 -26.07
N LEU A 76 17.20 12.73 -27.38
CA LEU A 76 16.18 11.91 -28.03
C LEU A 76 16.26 10.44 -27.59
N ILE A 77 17.47 9.89 -27.47
CA ILE A 77 17.69 8.52 -26.97
C ILE A 77 17.19 8.40 -25.54
N GLU A 78 17.53 9.36 -24.68
CA GLU A 78 17.11 9.40 -23.27
C GLU A 78 15.58 9.53 -23.15
N ALA A 79 14.96 10.42 -23.93
CA ALA A 79 13.50 10.60 -23.94
C ALA A 79 12.76 9.31 -24.36
N ARG A 80 13.29 8.60 -25.37
CA ARG A 80 12.73 7.31 -25.81
C ARG A 80 12.90 6.22 -24.74
N ALA A 81 14.07 6.13 -24.11
CA ALA A 81 14.32 5.20 -23.01
C ALA A 81 13.40 5.47 -21.81
N ASN A 82 13.17 6.74 -21.48
CA ASN A 82 12.25 7.13 -20.40
C ASN A 82 10.79 6.74 -20.72
N LYS A 83 10.30 7.06 -21.94
CA LYS A 83 8.96 6.62 -22.38
C LYS A 83 8.80 5.11 -22.27
N GLU A 84 9.82 4.36 -22.66
CA GLU A 84 9.81 2.89 -22.62
C GLU A 84 9.73 2.36 -21.18
N SER A 85 10.51 2.95 -20.26
CA SER A 85 10.43 2.63 -18.83
C SER A 85 9.01 2.86 -18.28
N ILE A 86 8.41 4.01 -18.58
CA ILE A 86 7.04 4.35 -18.15
C ILE A 86 6.02 3.41 -18.80
N ARG A 87 6.20 3.02 -20.07
CA ARG A 87 5.34 2.03 -20.75
C ARG A 87 5.29 0.72 -19.99
N LEU A 88 6.46 0.19 -19.59
CA LEU A 88 6.55 -1.07 -18.84
C LEU A 88 5.91 -0.95 -17.45
N GLN A 89 6.09 0.18 -16.77
CA GLN A 89 5.42 0.45 -15.49
C GLN A 89 3.90 0.47 -15.64
N LEU A 90 3.38 1.17 -16.66
CA LEU A 90 1.95 1.24 -16.94
C LEU A 90 1.36 -0.14 -17.25
N LEU A 91 2.03 -0.94 -18.09
CA LEU A 91 1.60 -2.29 -18.42
C LEU A 91 1.58 -3.22 -17.19
N ARG A 92 2.54 -3.06 -16.28
CA ARG A 92 2.55 -3.80 -15.01
C ARG A 92 1.36 -3.42 -14.13
N LEU A 93 1.01 -2.13 -14.07
CA LEU A 93 -0.12 -1.65 -13.26
C LEU A 93 -1.46 -2.09 -13.83
N LEU A 94 -1.64 -2.01 -15.15
CA LEU A 94 -2.87 -2.43 -15.84
C LEU A 94 -3.03 -3.95 -15.93
N ASN A 95 -1.91 -4.68 -15.97
CA ASN A 95 -1.84 -6.13 -16.07
C ASN A 95 -2.87 -6.75 -17.05
N PRO A 96 -2.83 -6.37 -18.35
CA PRO A 96 -3.86 -6.76 -19.30
C PRO A 96 -3.77 -8.26 -19.63
N ALA A 97 -4.93 -8.91 -19.78
CA ALA A 97 -5.01 -10.36 -20.00
C ALA A 97 -4.35 -10.81 -21.33
N GLY A 98 -3.78 -12.02 -21.35
CA GLY A 98 -3.21 -12.68 -22.53
C GLY A 98 -1.67 -12.72 -22.56
N PRO A 99 -1.07 -13.46 -23.50
CA PRO A 99 0.38 -13.54 -23.62
C PRO A 99 1.00 -12.22 -24.09
N GLY A 100 2.31 -12.10 -23.90
CA GLY A 100 3.11 -11.02 -24.48
C GLY A 100 2.84 -9.62 -23.92
N ILE A 101 2.57 -9.49 -22.61
CA ILE A 101 2.27 -8.22 -21.95
C ILE A 101 3.33 -7.15 -22.29
N TRP A 102 4.61 -7.51 -22.26
CA TRP A 102 5.73 -6.59 -22.45
C TRP A 102 5.89 -6.06 -23.89
N GLN A 103 5.38 -6.80 -24.89
CA GLN A 103 5.44 -6.41 -26.30
C GLN A 103 4.26 -5.51 -26.71
N ARG A 104 3.30 -5.23 -25.81
CA ARG A 104 2.12 -4.42 -26.16
C ARG A 104 2.47 -2.94 -26.28
N GLU A 105 2.08 -2.37 -27.40
CA GLU A 105 2.05 -0.91 -27.60
C GLU A 105 0.93 -0.28 -26.76
N VAL A 106 1.12 0.97 -26.35
CA VAL A 106 0.12 1.73 -25.60
C VAL A 106 -0.25 2.97 -26.42
N ASP A 107 -1.47 3.01 -26.92
CA ASP A 107 -2.00 4.14 -27.67
C ASP A 107 -2.97 4.95 -26.83
N LEU A 108 -2.69 6.25 -26.72
CA LEU A 108 -3.55 7.21 -26.03
C LEU A 108 -4.68 7.65 -26.97
N ILE A 109 -5.92 7.30 -26.61
CA ILE A 109 -7.13 7.63 -27.40
C ILE A 109 -7.50 9.11 -27.26
N HIS A 110 -7.27 9.70 -26.09
CA HIS A 110 -7.58 11.09 -25.79
C HIS A 110 -6.30 11.91 -25.60
N GLN A 111 -6.28 13.11 -26.18
CA GLN A 111 -5.23 14.07 -25.93
C GLN A 111 -5.48 14.78 -24.59
N PRO A 112 -4.45 14.97 -23.74
CA PRO A 112 -4.50 15.83 -22.57
C PRO A 112 -5.04 17.21 -22.96
N THR A 113 -6.21 17.59 -22.46
CA THR A 113 -6.67 18.98 -22.49
C THR A 113 -6.48 19.56 -21.09
N LEU A 114 -6.22 20.85 -20.98
CA LEU A 114 -6.18 21.55 -19.70
C LEU A 114 -7.63 21.80 -19.26
N PRO A 115 -8.16 21.09 -18.25
CA PRO A 115 -9.46 21.42 -17.73
C PRO A 115 -9.40 22.75 -16.96
N GLU A 116 -10.44 23.56 -17.05
CA GLU A 116 -10.65 24.65 -16.10
C GLU A 116 -11.13 24.05 -14.78
N ILE A 117 -10.22 23.86 -13.83
CA ILE A 117 -10.53 23.39 -12.48
C ILE A 117 -10.75 24.60 -11.59
N LYS A 118 -11.96 24.75 -11.06
CA LYS A 118 -12.22 25.62 -9.92
C LYS A 118 -12.04 24.80 -8.66
N LEU A 119 -10.98 25.09 -7.90
CA LEU A 119 -10.78 24.47 -6.60
C LEU A 119 -11.83 25.01 -5.62
N GLU A 120 -12.46 24.10 -4.89
CA GLU A 120 -13.34 24.45 -3.78
C GLU A 120 -12.51 24.93 -2.58
N ASP A 121 -13.17 25.37 -1.51
CA ASP A 121 -12.50 25.76 -0.29
C ASP A 121 -11.73 24.57 0.31
N VAL A 122 -10.46 24.80 0.65
CA VAL A 122 -9.56 23.81 1.26
C VAL A 122 -10.17 23.24 2.55
N GLU A 123 -10.89 24.06 3.32
CA GLU A 123 -11.51 23.60 4.57
C GLU A 123 -12.59 22.53 4.34
N LEU A 124 -13.29 22.56 3.20
CA LEU A 124 -14.23 21.50 2.83
C LEU A 124 -13.49 20.18 2.57
N HIS A 125 -12.35 20.24 1.89
CA HIS A 125 -11.53 19.06 1.62
C HIS A 125 -10.91 18.48 2.89
N VAL A 126 -10.47 19.33 3.83
CA VAL A 126 -9.97 18.90 5.15
C VAL A 126 -11.09 18.19 5.95
N ALA A 127 -12.30 18.75 5.96
CA ALA A 127 -13.43 18.13 6.65
C ALA A 127 -13.77 16.73 6.07
N VAL A 128 -13.76 16.61 4.74
CA VAL A 128 -14.00 15.33 4.06
C VAL A 128 -12.86 14.35 4.34
N SER A 129 -11.60 14.77 4.27
CA SER A 129 -10.44 13.91 4.49
C SER A 129 -10.43 13.34 5.90
N MET A 130 -10.71 14.16 6.90
CA MET A 130 -10.79 13.76 8.31
C MET A 130 -11.85 12.69 8.57
N ARG A 131 -12.92 12.68 7.76
CA ARG A 131 -13.99 11.67 7.86
C ARG A 131 -13.72 10.42 7.02
N MET A 132 -13.22 10.59 5.81
CA MET A 132 -13.25 9.54 4.78
C MET A 132 -11.90 8.89 4.51
N ARG A 133 -10.76 9.50 4.87
CA ARG A 133 -9.42 8.94 4.59
C ARG A 133 -9.29 7.55 5.21
N PRO A 134 -9.02 6.49 4.40
CA PRO A 134 -8.98 5.12 4.91
C PRO A 134 -7.94 4.93 6.02
N ILE A 135 -6.77 5.58 5.93
CA ILE A 135 -5.71 5.47 6.93
C ILE A 135 -6.13 5.99 8.33
N LEU A 136 -6.96 7.04 8.40
CA LEU A 136 -7.51 7.53 9.67
C LEU A 136 -8.54 6.57 10.24
N ASN A 137 -9.38 6.01 9.36
CA ASN A 137 -10.39 5.04 9.77
C ASN A 137 -9.77 3.71 10.23
N GLU A 138 -8.65 3.31 9.63
CA GLU A 138 -7.87 2.16 10.09
C GLU A 138 -7.25 2.42 11.47
N ALA A 139 -6.64 3.58 11.67
CA ALA A 139 -6.11 3.95 12.98
C ALA A 139 -7.21 4.02 14.07
N ARG A 140 -8.42 4.47 13.72
CA ARG A 140 -9.59 4.42 14.62
C ARG A 140 -10.00 2.98 14.93
N LEU A 141 -10.00 2.09 13.93
CA LEU A 141 -10.30 0.67 14.11
C LEU A 141 -9.29 -0.02 15.03
N GLU A 142 -8.00 0.34 14.91
CA GLU A 142 -6.94 -0.18 15.77
C GLU A 142 -7.14 0.23 17.24
N ILE A 143 -7.60 1.46 17.50
CA ILE A 143 -7.95 1.90 18.86
C ILE A 143 -9.12 1.07 19.42
N LEU A 144 -10.16 0.80 18.61
CA LEU A 144 -11.28 -0.05 19.02
C LEU A 144 -10.83 -1.49 19.33
N SER A 145 -9.90 -2.03 18.53
CA SER A 145 -9.25 -3.32 18.80
C SER A 145 -8.48 -3.28 20.12
N GLY A 146 -7.73 -2.19 20.35
CA GLY A 146 -7.04 -1.93 21.62
C GLY A 146 -7.97 -1.86 22.83
N ASP A 147 -9.16 -1.26 22.69
CA ASP A 147 -10.19 -1.22 23.73
C ASP A 147 -10.64 -2.64 24.11
N LEU A 148 -10.84 -3.52 23.12
CA LEU A 148 -11.19 -4.92 23.35
C LEU A 148 -10.06 -5.69 24.06
N GLU A 149 -8.81 -5.44 23.69
CA GLU A 149 -7.65 -6.06 24.35
C GLU A 149 -7.50 -5.58 25.81
N VAL A 150 -7.83 -4.32 26.10
CA VAL A 150 -7.91 -3.81 27.48
C VAL A 150 -8.98 -4.55 28.28
N VAL A 151 -10.19 -4.72 27.72
CA VAL A 151 -11.27 -5.49 28.38
C VAL A 151 -10.88 -6.95 28.58
N LYS A 152 -10.29 -7.59 27.57
CA LYS A 152 -9.82 -8.98 27.65
C LYS A 152 -8.74 -9.17 28.71
N THR A 153 -7.74 -8.29 28.75
CA THR A 153 -6.68 -8.36 29.77
C THR A 153 -7.19 -8.01 31.16
N GLN A 154 -8.19 -7.13 31.28
CA GLN A 154 -8.88 -6.85 32.54
C GLN A 154 -9.63 -8.08 33.06
N ASN A 155 -10.37 -8.78 32.18
CA ASN A 155 -11.06 -10.02 32.52
C ASN A 155 -10.08 -11.14 32.92
N GLY A 156 -8.87 -11.15 32.35
CA GLY A 156 -7.80 -12.07 32.76
C GLY A 156 -7.25 -11.84 34.18
N LEU A 157 -7.65 -10.76 34.86
CA LEU A 157 -7.35 -10.52 36.27
C LEU A 157 -8.39 -11.15 37.21
N LEU A 158 -9.55 -11.57 36.67
CA LEU A 158 -10.66 -12.11 37.43
C LEU A 158 -10.48 -13.62 37.69
N LEU A 159 -11.25 -14.13 38.66
CA LEU A 159 -11.35 -15.55 38.95
C LEU A 159 -11.99 -16.29 37.76
N LEU A 160 -11.32 -17.34 37.27
CA LEU A 160 -11.90 -18.24 36.29
C LEU A 160 -12.73 -19.31 37.00
N MET A 161 -13.94 -19.54 36.51
CA MET A 161 -14.87 -20.54 37.01
C MET A 161 -15.31 -21.44 35.86
N ASP A 162 -14.92 -22.71 35.93
CA ASP A 162 -15.27 -23.72 34.93
C ASP A 162 -16.24 -24.73 35.54
N LEU A 163 -17.42 -24.87 34.93
CA LEU A 163 -18.33 -25.98 35.21
C LEU A 163 -17.97 -27.15 34.30
N PHE A 164 -17.76 -28.33 34.87
CA PHE A 164 -17.48 -29.53 34.10
C PHE A 164 -18.36 -30.71 34.57
N ILE A 165 -18.75 -31.54 33.61
CA ILE A 165 -19.48 -32.78 33.83
C ILE A 165 -18.74 -33.89 33.09
N THR A 166 -18.33 -34.91 33.82
CA THR A 166 -17.64 -36.08 33.30
C THR A 166 -18.54 -37.29 33.50
N LEU A 167 -18.87 -37.99 32.42
CA LEU A 167 -19.61 -39.25 32.44
C LEU A 167 -18.65 -40.34 31.96
N GLY A 168 -18.44 -41.39 32.75
CA GLY A 168 -17.50 -42.46 32.43
C GLY A 168 -18.03 -43.82 32.87
N LYS A 169 -17.54 -44.87 32.20
CA LYS A 169 -17.73 -46.27 32.62
C LYS A 169 -16.35 -46.89 32.81
N SER A 170 -16.04 -47.35 34.01
CA SER A 170 -14.74 -47.97 34.33
C SER A 170 -14.90 -49.46 34.58
N GLY A 171 -14.03 -50.30 34.00
CA GLY A 171 -14.04 -51.76 34.19
C GLY A 171 -12.67 -52.25 34.61
N TYR A 172 -12.47 -52.48 35.91
CA TYR A 172 -11.23 -53.07 36.43
C TYR A 172 -11.39 -54.59 36.57
N ALA A 173 -10.45 -55.37 36.00
CA ALA A 173 -10.43 -56.82 36.11
C ALA A 173 -9.00 -57.33 36.39
N ASN A 174 -8.86 -58.32 37.27
CA ASN A 174 -7.56 -58.91 37.66
C ASN A 174 -7.08 -60.04 36.74
N SER A 175 -7.78 -60.35 35.64
CA SER A 175 -7.31 -61.33 34.63
C SER A 175 -7.97 -61.14 33.26
N PHE A 176 -7.21 -61.46 32.20
CA PHE A 176 -7.53 -61.19 30.79
C PHE A 176 -8.79 -61.91 30.25
N GLY A 177 -9.30 -62.95 30.93
CA GLY A 177 -10.52 -63.67 30.53
C GLY A 177 -11.83 -63.16 31.16
N GLY A 178 -11.76 -62.43 32.27
CA GLY A 178 -12.94 -61.87 32.97
C GLY A 178 -13.32 -60.46 32.51
N SER A 179 -12.43 -59.77 31.79
CA SER A 179 -12.61 -58.36 31.40
C SER A 179 -13.74 -58.13 30.39
N ILE A 180 -14.11 -59.15 29.60
CA ILE A 180 -15.23 -59.07 28.63
C ILE A 180 -16.60 -59.26 29.31
N GLY A 181 -16.66 -59.93 30.47
CA GLY A 181 -17.91 -60.14 31.23
C GLY A 181 -18.28 -58.99 32.16
N ASN A 182 -17.30 -58.28 32.73
CA ASN A 182 -17.55 -57.21 33.71
C ASN A 182 -17.76 -55.82 33.10
N ILE A 183 -17.72 -55.68 31.76
CA ILE A 183 -18.20 -54.46 31.09
C ILE A 183 -19.73 -54.30 31.23
N ASN A 184 -20.44 -55.39 31.57
CA ASN A 184 -21.88 -55.40 31.80
C ASN A 184 -22.28 -55.21 33.27
N GLU A 185 -21.32 -55.00 34.19
CA GLU A 185 -21.60 -54.53 35.55
C GLU A 185 -21.80 -53.00 35.55
N ASP A 186 -22.75 -52.52 36.36
CA ASP A 186 -23.26 -51.15 36.42
C ASP A 186 -22.30 -50.17 37.12
N SER A 187 -21.06 -50.06 36.65
CA SER A 187 -20.11 -49.02 37.11
C SER A 187 -20.20 -47.76 36.24
N TYR A 188 -21.37 -47.11 36.28
CA TYR A 188 -21.56 -45.78 35.70
C TYR A 188 -21.14 -44.72 36.70
N ASP A 189 -20.07 -43.99 36.39
CA ASP A 189 -19.59 -42.89 37.21
C ASP A 189 -19.96 -41.57 36.54
N ALA A 190 -20.72 -40.74 37.26
CA ALA A 190 -21.04 -39.37 36.85
C ALA A 190 -20.46 -38.40 37.88
N LEU A 191 -19.61 -37.48 37.41
CA LEU A 191 -18.99 -36.46 38.25
C LEU A 191 -19.29 -35.08 37.66
N ALA A 192 -19.99 -34.25 38.40
CA ALA A 192 -20.15 -32.83 38.11
C ALA A 192 -19.34 -32.03 39.14
N GLY A 193 -18.59 -31.04 38.67
CA GLY A 193 -17.76 -30.20 39.53
C GLY A 193 -17.62 -28.79 38.99
N VAL A 194 -17.32 -27.87 39.89
CA VAL A 194 -16.94 -26.50 39.54
C VAL A 194 -15.48 -26.31 39.93
N ARG A 195 -14.66 -25.80 39.01
CA ARG A 195 -13.26 -25.48 39.24
C ARG A 195 -13.08 -23.98 39.30
N PHE A 196 -12.55 -23.48 40.41
CA PHE A 196 -12.16 -22.08 40.58
C PHE A 196 -10.64 -21.95 40.47
N ASN A 197 -10.14 -21.06 39.61
CA ASN A 197 -8.71 -20.77 39.48
C ASN A 197 -8.41 -19.30 39.80
N TYR A 198 -7.82 -19.04 40.97
CA TYR A 198 -7.43 -17.71 41.43
C TYR A 198 -5.90 -17.59 41.55
N PRO A 199 -5.22 -16.92 40.59
CA PRO A 199 -3.79 -16.68 40.68
C PRO A 199 -3.48 -15.59 41.73
N ILE A 200 -2.81 -15.95 42.82
CA ILE A 200 -2.59 -15.05 43.97
C ILE A 200 -1.71 -13.84 43.62
N PHE A 201 -0.56 -14.05 42.95
CA PHE A 201 0.36 -12.96 42.63
C PHE A 201 0.09 -12.30 41.27
N ASN A 202 -0.47 -13.08 40.33
CA ASN A 202 -0.87 -12.72 38.94
C ASN A 202 -0.09 -11.56 38.29
N ARG A 203 1.25 -11.55 38.42
CA ARG A 203 2.10 -10.46 37.94
C ARG A 203 2.05 -10.33 36.42
N ASP A 204 1.99 -11.46 35.75
CA ASP A 204 1.99 -11.51 34.29
C ASP A 204 0.71 -10.93 33.71
N ALA A 205 -0.47 -11.28 34.24
CA ALA A 205 -1.72 -10.67 33.77
C ALA A 205 -1.80 -9.17 34.10
N LYS A 206 -1.27 -8.73 35.27
CA LYS A 206 -1.15 -7.30 35.58
C LYS A 206 -0.24 -6.58 34.59
N ALA A 207 0.87 -7.20 34.19
CA ALA A 207 1.78 -6.65 33.18
C ALA A 207 1.12 -6.59 31.79
N LEU A 208 0.39 -7.64 31.40
CA LEU A 208 -0.37 -7.68 30.14
C LEU A 208 -1.44 -6.58 30.09
N HIS A 209 -2.19 -6.39 31.17
CA HIS A 209 -3.18 -5.33 31.25
C HIS A 209 -2.55 -3.93 31.20
N ARG A 210 -1.47 -3.70 31.94
CA ARG A 210 -0.73 -2.42 31.87
C ARG A 210 -0.20 -2.16 30.45
N ARG A 211 0.32 -3.20 29.79
CA ARG A 211 0.77 -3.09 28.40
C ARG A 211 -0.38 -2.71 27.47
N ALA A 212 -1.55 -3.36 27.59
CA ALA A 212 -2.71 -3.06 26.77
C ALA A 212 -3.17 -1.58 26.93
N LEU A 213 -3.17 -1.06 28.16
CA LEU A 213 -3.47 0.35 28.42
C LEU A 213 -2.49 1.30 27.72
N LEU A 214 -1.18 1.04 27.85
CA LEU A 214 -0.14 1.86 27.22
C LEU A 214 -0.18 1.76 25.69
N SER A 215 -0.41 0.57 25.14
CA SER A 215 -0.54 0.36 23.69
C SER A 215 -1.74 1.12 23.12
N ARG A 216 -2.87 1.14 23.84
CA ARG A 216 -4.04 1.93 23.46
C ARG A 216 -3.75 3.44 23.49
N GLU A 217 -3.09 3.94 24.53
CA GLU A 217 -2.67 5.35 24.63
C GLU A 217 -1.73 5.73 23.48
N GLN A 218 -0.76 4.87 23.17
CA GLN A 218 0.13 5.06 22.03
C GLN A 218 -0.63 5.13 20.70
N ALA A 219 -1.63 4.25 20.49
CA ALA A 219 -2.46 4.27 19.29
C ALA A 219 -3.28 5.57 19.17
N GLN A 220 -3.79 6.10 20.28
CA GLN A 220 -4.48 7.40 20.30
C GLN A 220 -3.54 8.55 19.90
N LYS A 221 -2.31 8.57 20.43
CA LYS A 221 -1.30 9.57 20.04
C LYS A 221 -0.86 9.43 18.59
N ALA A 222 -0.76 8.20 18.08
CA ALA A 222 -0.49 7.96 16.68
C ALA A 222 -1.62 8.51 15.79
N LEU A 223 -2.90 8.34 16.17
CA LEU A 223 -4.03 8.92 15.45
C LEU A 223 -4.01 10.45 15.45
N GLU A 224 -3.71 11.09 16.57
CA GLU A 224 -3.55 12.55 16.66
C GLU A 224 -2.49 13.03 15.66
N ASN A 225 -1.31 12.42 15.67
CA ASN A 225 -0.24 12.76 14.72
C ASN A 225 -0.65 12.49 13.25
N LEU A 226 -1.31 11.36 12.98
CA LEU A 226 -1.75 11.00 11.63
C LEU A 226 -2.78 11.99 11.08
N SER A 227 -3.66 12.49 11.95
CA SER A 227 -4.63 13.52 11.57
C SER A 227 -3.96 14.82 11.11
N GLN A 228 -2.89 15.24 11.79
CA GLN A 228 -2.10 16.40 11.39
C GLN A 228 -1.42 16.18 10.03
N LEU A 229 -0.85 14.98 9.80
CA LEU A 229 -0.23 14.65 8.52
C LEU A 229 -1.24 14.67 7.37
N VAL A 230 -2.44 14.13 7.59
CA VAL A 230 -3.52 14.16 6.59
C VAL A 230 -3.98 15.59 6.31
N GLU A 231 -4.06 16.45 7.32
CA GLU A 231 -4.40 17.85 7.12
C GLU A 231 -3.34 18.58 6.28
N VAL A 232 -2.06 18.38 6.60
CA VAL A 232 -0.95 18.95 5.80
C VAL A 232 -1.03 18.47 4.35
N ASP A 233 -1.20 17.17 4.12
CA ASP A 233 -1.31 16.56 2.78
C ASP A 233 -2.48 17.11 1.95
N VAL A 234 -3.55 17.58 2.58
CA VAL A 234 -4.69 18.20 1.89
C VAL A 234 -4.45 19.68 1.61
N ARG A 235 -3.67 20.36 2.44
CA ARG A 235 -3.37 21.79 2.30
C ARG A 235 -2.23 22.07 1.29
N THR A 236 -1.38 21.08 1.00
CA THR A 236 -0.22 21.21 0.08
C THR A 236 -0.51 20.63 -1.30
#